data_AF-A0A4Z1IP76-F1
#
_entry.id   AF-A0A4Z1IP76-F1
#
_cell.length_a   1.000
_cell.length_b   1.000
_cell.length_c   1.000
_cell.angle_alpha   90.00
_cell.angle_beta   90.00
_cell.angle_gamma   90.00
#
_symmetry.space_group_name_H-M   'P 1'
#
loop_
_entity.id
_entity.type
_entity.pdbx_description
1 polymer ?
#
loop_
_entity_poly.entity_id
_entity_poly.type
_entity_poly.pdbx_seq_one_letter_code
_entity_poly.pdbx_strand_id
1 'polypeptide(L)'
;MESFVQSSFLPLLKELFCRVKRTCSPQTYEAVLHERDGLLTRDDDCVSFESTVRQHFYEQPWINQRRKRFEAIVFFSCAAPRMWFSPRLPRDLEIMYTIYFIYTFLVDDEEPQVSDYTSLVTMETAPSSFMASFRSHLDKMKKHFSDEEYWYFLKGLIDFILMTRIEHLLHGRVHILSKSSVHFPWYWKQLATSAAPHTAMVLRDHSDLVLKKQVDCELERYMSFVNDLCSWYKDRVVGDEVTYEEINSHIRS
;
A
#
# COMPACT_ATOMS: atom_id res chain seq x y z
N MET A 1 -9.74 -12.21 -27.32
CA MET A 1 -9.17 -11.64 -26.08
C MET A 1 -8.25 -10.47 -26.40
N GLU A 2 -7.28 -10.64 -27.31
CA GLU A 2 -6.48 -9.52 -27.88
C GLU A 2 -7.34 -8.40 -28.48
N SER A 3 -8.47 -8.74 -29.12
CA SER A 3 -9.39 -7.74 -29.69
C SER A 3 -10.14 -6.90 -28.63
N PHE A 4 -10.28 -7.38 -27.38
CA PHE A 4 -10.91 -6.61 -26.30
C PHE A 4 -9.91 -5.63 -25.65
N VAL A 5 -8.66 -6.05 -25.52
CA VAL A 5 -7.53 -5.24 -25.03
C VAL A 5 -7.28 -4.02 -25.93
N GLN A 6 -7.30 -4.21 -27.25
CA GLN A 6 -7.09 -3.11 -28.21
C GLN A 6 -8.33 -2.22 -28.40
N SER A 7 -9.55 -2.79 -28.37
CA SER A 7 -10.77 -2.04 -28.71
C SER A 7 -11.38 -1.26 -27.54
N SER A 8 -11.15 -1.68 -26.30
CA SER A 8 -11.91 -1.14 -25.15
C SER A 8 -11.02 -0.53 -24.08
N PHE A 9 -9.87 -1.13 -23.78
CA PHE A 9 -9.03 -0.71 -22.65
C PHE A 9 -8.03 0.41 -23.00
N LEU A 10 -7.35 0.29 -24.14
CA LEU A 10 -6.43 1.32 -24.63
C LEU A 10 -7.13 2.68 -24.89
N PRO A 11 -8.36 2.73 -25.44
CA PRO A 11 -9.12 3.96 -25.55
C PRO A 11 -9.55 4.52 -24.19
N LEU A 12 -9.92 3.67 -23.22
CA LEU A 12 -10.31 4.12 -21.87
C LEU A 12 -9.14 4.74 -21.10
N LEU A 13 -7.96 4.13 -21.17
CA LEU A 13 -6.71 4.68 -20.61
C LEU A 13 -6.33 5.99 -21.30
N LYS A 14 -6.37 6.03 -22.64
CA LYS A 14 -6.14 7.27 -23.40
C LYS A 14 -7.16 8.33 -23.06
N GLU A 15 -8.42 7.98 -22.85
CA GLU A 15 -9.48 8.93 -22.48
C GLU A 15 -9.33 9.41 -21.03
N LEU A 16 -8.93 8.55 -20.08
CA LEU A 16 -8.60 8.95 -18.70
C LEU A 16 -7.40 9.88 -18.67
N PHE A 17 -6.30 9.54 -19.34
CA PHE A 17 -5.12 10.39 -19.46
C PHE A 17 -5.43 11.68 -20.24
N CYS A 18 -6.23 11.63 -21.30
CA CYS A 18 -6.67 12.81 -22.04
C CYS A 18 -7.65 13.66 -21.25
N ARG A 19 -8.52 13.09 -20.42
CA ARG A 19 -9.42 13.84 -19.54
C ARG A 19 -8.63 14.54 -18.46
N VAL A 20 -7.71 13.85 -17.77
CA VAL A 20 -6.75 14.46 -16.82
C VAL A 20 -5.95 15.59 -17.49
N LYS A 21 -5.48 15.37 -18.72
CA LYS A 21 -4.75 16.39 -19.52
C LYS A 21 -5.63 17.54 -20.03
N ARG A 22 -6.95 17.35 -20.12
CA ARG A 22 -7.93 18.36 -20.58
C ARG A 22 -8.59 19.12 -19.42
N THR A 23 -8.67 18.54 -18.23
CA THR A 23 -9.21 19.17 -17.02
C THR A 23 -8.16 19.98 -16.27
N CYS A 24 -6.88 19.62 -16.40
CA CYS A 24 -5.79 20.45 -15.91
C CYS A 24 -5.43 21.48 -16.98
N SER A 25 -5.34 22.76 -16.62
CA SER A 25 -4.76 23.73 -17.54
C SER A 25 -3.31 23.33 -17.85
N PRO A 26 -2.73 23.76 -18.99
CA PRO A 26 -1.31 23.53 -19.26
C PRO A 26 -0.40 23.96 -18.11
N GLN A 27 -0.77 25.03 -17.39
CA GLN A 27 -0.05 25.47 -16.18
C GLN A 27 -0.20 24.51 -15.01
N THR A 28 -1.38 23.92 -14.79
CA THR A 28 -1.58 22.89 -13.76
C THR A 28 -0.82 21.61 -14.10
N TYR A 29 -0.77 21.21 -15.37
CA TYR A 29 -0.02 20.04 -15.81
C TYR A 29 1.50 20.25 -15.68
N GLU A 30 2.02 21.42 -16.06
CA GLU A 30 3.42 21.79 -15.83
C GLU A 30 3.74 21.94 -14.34
N ALA A 31 2.82 22.45 -13.51
CA ALA A 31 2.98 22.50 -12.06
C ALA A 31 3.01 21.09 -11.45
N VAL A 32 2.16 20.16 -11.91
CA VAL A 32 2.20 18.74 -11.49
C VAL A 32 3.49 18.05 -11.94
N LEU A 33 4.03 18.40 -13.12
CA LEU A 33 5.31 17.88 -13.59
C LEU A 33 6.51 18.47 -12.84
N HIS A 34 6.50 19.78 -12.55
CA HIS A 34 7.50 20.42 -11.71
C HIS A 34 7.44 19.95 -10.25
N GLU A 35 6.23 19.72 -9.72
CA GLU A 35 6.03 19.03 -8.44
C GLU A 35 6.54 17.61 -8.52
N ARG A 36 6.22 16.82 -9.55
CA ARG A 36 6.75 15.45 -9.73
C ARG A 36 8.28 15.43 -9.72
N ASP A 37 8.90 16.34 -10.46
CA ASP A 37 10.35 16.40 -10.57
C ASP A 37 10.98 16.88 -9.24
N GLY A 38 10.34 17.80 -8.49
CA GLY A 38 10.73 18.15 -7.10
C GLY A 38 10.28 17.14 -6.02
N LEU A 39 9.32 16.27 -6.32
CA LEU A 39 8.81 15.16 -5.50
C LEU A 39 9.79 13.96 -5.55
N LEU A 40 10.63 13.89 -6.58
CA LEU A 40 11.70 12.90 -6.73
C LEU A 40 13.06 13.40 -6.22
N THR A 41 13.34 14.71 -6.24
CA THR A 41 14.61 15.28 -5.78
C THR A 41 14.46 16.08 -4.49
N ARG A 42 14.65 15.40 -3.36
CA ARG A 42 15.29 16.05 -2.20
C ARG A 42 16.75 15.61 -2.29
N ASP A 43 17.55 16.41 -3.00
CA ASP A 43 18.92 16.03 -3.39
C ASP A 43 19.85 15.72 -2.19
N ASP A 44 19.42 15.96 -0.95
CA ASP A 44 20.28 15.82 0.23
C ASP A 44 20.05 14.59 1.12
N ASP A 45 19.07 13.68 0.90
CA ASP A 45 18.67 12.76 1.99
C ASP A 45 18.08 11.37 1.62
N CYS A 46 18.26 10.86 0.40
CA CYS A 46 17.81 9.50 0.06
C CYS A 46 18.55 8.42 0.86
N VAL A 47 19.88 8.55 0.97
CA VAL A 47 20.73 7.57 1.66
C VAL A 47 20.46 7.58 3.17
N SER A 48 20.22 8.75 3.79
CA SER A 48 19.89 8.88 5.22
C SER A 48 18.49 8.34 5.56
N PHE A 49 17.53 8.46 4.64
CA PHE A 49 16.18 7.90 4.80
C PHE A 49 16.21 6.38 4.85
N GLU A 50 16.71 5.80 3.76
CA GLU A 50 16.68 4.37 3.54
C GLU A 50 17.59 3.70 4.57
N SER A 51 18.73 4.31 4.93
CA SER A 51 19.58 3.81 6.00
C SER A 51 18.87 3.79 7.36
N THR A 52 18.07 4.80 7.69
CA THR A 52 17.29 4.84 8.93
C THR A 52 16.24 3.73 8.95
N VAL A 53 15.50 3.55 7.84
CA VAL A 53 14.52 2.47 7.70
C VAL A 53 15.21 1.10 7.80
N ARG A 54 16.33 0.91 7.12
CA ARG A 54 17.12 -0.33 7.17
C ARG A 54 17.64 -0.63 8.56
N GLN A 55 18.18 0.38 9.24
CA GLN A 55 18.68 0.23 10.60
C GLN A 55 17.58 -0.26 11.54
N HIS A 56 16.38 0.32 11.46
CA HIS A 56 15.22 -0.13 12.24
C HIS A 56 14.98 -1.64 12.10
N PHE A 57 15.02 -2.16 10.86
CA PHE A 57 14.78 -3.58 10.59
C PHE A 57 15.97 -4.48 10.95
N TYR A 58 17.21 -4.04 10.72
CA TYR A 58 18.40 -4.83 11.07
C TYR A 58 18.59 -5.01 12.58
N GLU A 59 18.02 -4.11 13.40
CA GLU A 59 17.98 -4.23 14.85
C GLU A 59 16.92 -5.24 15.36
N GLN A 60 16.04 -5.75 14.48
CA GLN A 60 14.97 -6.65 14.89
C GLN A 60 15.45 -8.10 15.03
N PRO A 61 14.99 -8.85 16.05
CA PRO A 61 15.46 -10.22 16.31
C PRO A 61 15.06 -11.23 15.22
N TRP A 62 14.04 -10.92 14.44
CA TRP A 62 13.48 -11.80 13.40
C TRP A 62 14.01 -11.50 11.99
N ILE A 63 14.79 -10.43 11.79
CA ILE A 63 15.16 -9.96 10.45
C ILE A 63 15.94 -10.99 9.64
N ASN A 64 16.76 -11.82 10.28
CA ASN A 64 17.55 -12.83 9.58
C ASN A 64 16.68 -13.87 8.86
N GLN A 65 15.47 -14.15 9.35
CA GLN A 65 14.52 -15.05 8.70
C GLN A 65 13.83 -14.42 7.48
N ARG A 66 13.72 -13.08 7.46
CA ARG A 66 12.97 -12.32 6.45
C ARG A 66 13.85 -11.42 5.56
N ARG A 67 15.17 -11.49 5.73
CA ARG A 67 16.13 -10.54 5.14
C ARG A 67 15.98 -10.46 3.63
N LYS A 68 15.95 -11.61 2.93
CA LYS A 68 15.84 -11.63 1.46
C LYS A 68 14.61 -10.85 0.96
N ARG A 69 13.45 -11.04 1.63
CA ARG A 69 12.22 -10.36 1.24
C ARG A 69 12.25 -8.88 1.59
N PHE A 70 12.70 -8.54 2.79
CA PHE A 70 12.93 -7.16 3.20
C PHE A 70 13.77 -6.38 2.18
N GLU A 71 14.90 -6.95 1.74
CA GLU A 71 15.76 -6.34 0.73
C GLU A 71 15.05 -6.11 -0.62
N ALA A 72 14.13 -6.99 -1.00
CA ALA A 72 13.39 -6.87 -2.26
C ALA A 72 12.36 -5.72 -2.24
N ILE A 73 11.80 -5.39 -1.06
CA ILE A 73 10.69 -4.43 -0.95
C ILE A 73 11.11 -3.06 -0.40
N VAL A 74 12.24 -2.96 0.32
CA VAL A 74 12.63 -1.74 1.05
C VAL A 74 12.83 -0.53 0.12
N PHE A 75 13.44 -0.73 -1.05
CA PHE A 75 13.66 0.35 -2.01
C PHE A 75 12.33 0.95 -2.50
N PHE A 76 11.40 0.11 -2.95
CA PHE A 76 10.08 0.54 -3.41
C PHE A 76 9.26 1.16 -2.28
N SER A 77 9.34 0.56 -1.09
CA SER A 77 8.64 1.07 0.09
C SER A 77 9.15 2.45 0.49
N CYS A 78 10.44 2.73 0.32
CA CYS A 78 11.00 4.05 0.60
C CYS A 78 10.61 5.11 -0.44
N ALA A 79 10.29 4.70 -1.67
CA ALA A 79 9.84 5.60 -2.72
C ALA A 79 8.32 5.90 -2.62
N ALA A 80 7.52 4.92 -2.20
CA ALA A 80 6.05 4.98 -2.22
C ALA A 80 5.45 6.21 -1.50
N PRO A 81 5.84 6.58 -0.27
CA PRO A 81 5.25 7.73 0.42
C PRO A 81 5.46 9.05 -0.34
N ARG A 82 6.60 9.20 -1.02
CA ARG A 82 6.93 10.40 -1.79
C ARG A 82 6.09 10.55 -3.05
N MET A 83 5.59 9.42 -3.56
CA MET A 83 4.71 9.38 -4.71
C MET A 83 3.23 9.49 -4.31
N TRP A 84 2.87 9.02 -3.12
CA TRP A 84 1.47 8.87 -2.71
C TRP A 84 0.93 10.05 -1.88
N PHE A 85 1.79 10.76 -1.16
CA PHE A 85 1.38 11.88 -0.32
C PHE A 85 1.72 13.23 -0.96
N SER A 86 0.70 13.99 -1.36
CA SER A 86 0.80 15.40 -1.72
C SER A 86 -0.24 16.23 -0.94
N PRO A 87 0.17 17.20 -0.09
CA PRO A 87 1.56 17.55 0.20
C PRO A 87 2.30 16.42 0.94
N ARG A 88 3.64 16.41 0.84
CA ARG A 88 4.48 15.39 1.48
C ARG A 88 4.28 15.37 3.00
N LEU A 89 4.37 14.18 3.59
CA LEU A 89 4.36 14.02 5.05
C LEU A 89 5.62 14.63 5.69
N PRO A 90 5.56 15.08 6.96
CA PRO A 90 6.75 15.34 7.75
C PRO A 90 7.69 14.12 7.76
N ARG A 91 9.00 14.36 7.77
CA ARG A 91 10.02 13.31 7.60
C ARG A 91 9.87 12.14 8.58
N ASP A 92 9.64 12.41 9.85
CA ASP A 92 9.50 11.36 10.86
C ASP A 92 8.26 10.50 10.60
N LEU A 93 7.19 11.11 10.10
CA LEU A 93 5.96 10.41 9.70
C LEU A 93 6.13 9.61 8.41
N GLU A 94 6.92 10.12 7.47
CA GLU A 94 7.32 9.40 6.26
C GLU A 94 8.10 8.11 6.62
N ILE A 95 9.06 8.19 7.55
CA ILE A 95 9.83 7.03 8.05
C ILE A 95 8.88 6.06 8.75
N MET A 96 8.03 6.54 9.67
CA MET A 96 7.10 5.69 10.41
C MET A 96 6.14 4.95 9.49
N TYR A 97 5.58 5.66 8.53
CA TYR A 97 4.67 5.06 7.56
C TYR A 97 5.39 4.05 6.66
N THR A 98 6.63 4.33 6.23
CA THR A 98 7.44 3.38 5.44
C THR A 98 7.69 2.08 6.19
N ILE A 99 8.05 2.18 7.48
CA ILE A 99 8.23 1.01 8.34
C ILE A 99 6.93 0.21 8.45
N TYR A 100 5.80 0.88 8.70
CA TYR A 100 4.48 0.25 8.71
C TYR A 100 4.18 -0.47 7.39
N PHE A 101 4.46 0.18 6.27
CA PHE A 101 4.16 -0.35 4.95
C PHE A 101 5.02 -1.59 4.60
N ILE A 102 6.27 -1.61 5.07
CA ILE A 102 7.13 -2.80 4.97
C ILE A 102 6.58 -3.95 5.83
N TYR A 103 6.09 -3.66 7.05
CA TYR A 103 5.43 -4.69 7.86
C TYR A 103 4.20 -5.28 7.16
N THR A 104 3.37 -4.47 6.50
CA THR A 104 2.19 -4.98 5.79
C THR A 104 2.56 -5.87 4.62
N PHE A 105 3.61 -5.55 3.85
CA PHE A 105 4.11 -6.45 2.80
C PHE A 105 4.65 -7.77 3.36
N LEU A 106 5.37 -7.72 4.47
CA LEU A 106 5.90 -8.94 5.11
C LEU A 106 4.78 -9.81 5.69
N VAL A 107 3.64 -9.22 6.08
CA VAL A 107 2.44 -9.96 6.48
C VAL A 107 1.72 -10.54 5.27
N ASP A 108 1.66 -9.82 4.15
CA ASP A 108 0.94 -10.27 2.94
C ASP A 108 1.46 -11.63 2.41
N ASP A 109 2.78 -11.82 2.47
CA ASP A 109 3.45 -13.02 1.97
C ASP A 109 3.38 -14.23 2.93
N GLU A 110 3.10 -14.01 4.22
CA GLU A 110 3.05 -15.07 5.23
C GLU A 110 1.60 -15.42 5.55
N GLU A 111 1.26 -16.71 5.71
CA GLU A 111 -0.10 -17.10 6.11
C GLU A 111 -0.42 -16.57 7.52
N PRO A 112 -1.25 -15.51 7.68
CA PRO A 112 -1.42 -14.86 8.97
C PRO A 112 -2.28 -15.72 9.91
N GLN A 113 -1.82 -15.92 11.14
CA GLN A 113 -2.46 -16.76 12.15
C GLN A 113 -3.54 -15.99 12.94
N VAL A 114 -4.56 -16.68 13.48
CA VAL A 114 -5.65 -16.02 14.27
C VAL A 114 -5.06 -15.20 15.43
N SER A 115 -3.96 -15.69 15.99
CA SER A 115 -3.24 -15.04 17.07
C SER A 115 -2.63 -13.69 16.70
N ASP A 116 -2.32 -13.46 15.41
CA ASP A 116 -1.69 -12.22 14.96
C ASP A 116 -2.69 -11.07 15.10
N TYR A 117 -3.93 -11.28 14.69
CA TYR A 117 -5.05 -10.34 14.86
C TYR A 117 -5.36 -10.04 16.32
N THR A 118 -5.51 -11.10 17.13
CA THR A 118 -5.87 -10.91 18.55
C THR A 118 -4.77 -10.12 19.23
N SER A 119 -3.50 -10.40 18.93
CA SER A 119 -2.38 -9.65 19.51
C SER A 119 -2.33 -8.16 19.16
N LEU A 120 -2.85 -7.77 17.99
CA LEU A 120 -2.98 -6.38 17.58
C LEU A 120 -4.15 -5.65 18.30
N VAL A 121 -5.16 -6.40 18.76
CA VAL A 121 -6.40 -5.85 19.33
C VAL A 121 -6.46 -5.93 20.85
N THR A 122 -6.08 -7.07 21.45
CA THR A 122 -6.40 -7.42 22.84
C THR A 122 -5.34 -7.02 23.87
N MET A 123 -4.26 -6.39 23.41
CA MET A 123 -3.07 -6.09 24.22
C MET A 123 -2.34 -7.30 24.84
N GLU A 124 -2.74 -8.53 24.55
CA GLU A 124 -2.10 -9.77 25.02
C GLU A 124 -0.69 -9.96 24.44
N THR A 125 0.09 -10.89 25.01
CA THR A 125 1.44 -11.23 24.51
C THR A 125 1.40 -11.57 23.02
N ALA A 126 2.19 -10.84 22.22
CA ALA A 126 2.27 -11.10 20.79
C ALA A 126 2.83 -12.51 20.51
N PRO A 127 2.26 -13.25 19.53
CA PRO A 127 2.57 -14.67 19.32
C PRO A 127 3.97 -14.90 18.78
N SER A 128 4.57 -13.88 18.16
CA SER A 128 5.91 -13.95 17.60
C SER A 128 6.68 -12.65 17.86
N SER A 129 8.01 -12.72 17.79
CA SER A 129 8.85 -11.52 17.89
C SER A 129 8.59 -10.54 16.74
N PHE A 130 8.14 -11.02 15.57
CA PHE A 130 7.71 -10.19 14.45
C PHE A 130 6.47 -9.37 14.81
N MET A 131 5.41 -10.01 15.29
CA MET A 131 4.18 -9.32 15.70
C MET A 131 4.41 -8.40 16.90
N ALA A 132 5.33 -8.76 17.81
CA ALA A 132 5.73 -7.90 18.92
C ALA A 132 6.39 -6.59 18.41
N SER A 133 7.31 -6.70 17.45
CA SER A 133 7.93 -5.53 16.83
C SER A 133 6.92 -4.69 16.05
N PHE A 134 6.03 -5.33 15.29
CA PHE A 134 5.01 -4.63 14.53
C PHE A 134 4.05 -3.85 15.45
N ARG A 135 3.56 -4.48 16.52
CA ARG A 135 2.74 -3.80 17.53
C ARG A 135 3.45 -2.65 18.20
N SER A 136 4.72 -2.84 18.61
CA SER A 136 5.53 -1.76 19.20
C SER A 136 5.66 -0.57 18.25
N HIS A 137 5.73 -0.81 16.94
CA HIS A 137 5.71 0.24 15.93
C HIS A 137 4.35 0.95 15.84
N LEU A 138 3.24 0.19 15.83
CA LEU A 138 1.88 0.74 15.83
C LEU A 138 1.61 1.61 17.06
N ASP A 139 2.06 1.20 18.24
CA ASP A 139 1.95 1.98 19.48
C ASP A 139 2.69 3.33 19.39
N LYS A 140 3.81 3.39 18.66
CA LYS A 140 4.51 4.67 18.37
C LYS A 140 3.69 5.51 17.40
N MET A 141 3.14 4.90 16.36
CA MET A 141 2.30 5.60 15.37
C MET A 141 1.03 6.18 15.97
N LYS A 142 0.43 5.53 16.98
CA LYS A 142 -0.78 6.02 17.67
C LYS A 142 -0.68 7.50 18.08
N LYS A 143 0.49 7.97 18.47
CA LYS A 143 0.74 9.36 18.92
C LYS A 143 0.46 10.42 17.86
N HIS A 144 0.31 10.01 16.59
CA HIS A 144 0.08 10.91 15.46
C HIS A 144 -1.37 10.93 14.97
N PHE A 145 -2.27 10.28 15.70
CA PHE A 145 -3.68 10.19 15.37
C PHE A 145 -4.52 10.54 16.60
N SER A 146 -5.73 11.05 16.38
CA SER A 146 -6.78 10.98 17.40
C SER A 146 -7.20 9.53 17.65
N ASP A 147 -7.87 9.25 18.77
CA ASP A 147 -8.32 7.89 19.07
C ASP A 147 -9.30 7.35 18.00
N GLU A 148 -10.15 8.20 17.42
CA GLU A 148 -11.07 7.80 16.34
C GLU A 148 -10.30 7.41 15.06
N GLU A 149 -9.34 8.24 14.65
CA GLU A 149 -8.54 7.99 13.44
C GLU A 149 -7.65 6.77 13.61
N TYR A 150 -7.06 6.60 14.79
CA TYR A 150 -6.25 5.43 15.09
C TYR A 150 -7.09 4.16 15.11
N TRP A 151 -8.32 4.22 15.62
CA TRP A 151 -9.25 3.10 15.55
C TRP A 151 -9.62 2.75 14.11
N TYR A 152 -9.87 3.76 13.27
CA TYR A 152 -10.13 3.55 11.85
C TYR A 152 -8.94 2.90 11.13
N PHE A 153 -7.73 3.41 11.38
CA PHE A 153 -6.48 2.85 10.89
C PHE A 153 -6.31 1.39 11.33
N LEU A 154 -6.46 1.09 12.62
CA LEU A 154 -6.33 -0.26 13.16
C LEU A 154 -7.37 -1.21 12.59
N LYS A 155 -8.63 -0.78 12.48
CA LYS A 155 -9.70 -1.57 11.86
C LYS A 155 -9.31 -1.98 10.45
N GLY A 156 -8.85 -1.04 9.63
CA GLY A 156 -8.46 -1.32 8.26
C GLY A 156 -7.23 -2.25 8.15
N LEU A 157 -6.28 -2.15 9.08
CA LEU A 157 -5.18 -3.11 9.18
C LEU A 157 -5.70 -4.52 9.53
N ILE A 158 -6.61 -4.65 10.50
CA ILE A 158 -7.20 -5.94 10.89
C ILE A 158 -7.94 -6.56 9.70
N ASP A 159 -8.74 -5.76 8.99
CA ASP A 159 -9.46 -6.18 7.80
C ASP A 159 -8.50 -6.68 6.71
N PHE A 160 -7.39 -5.97 6.48
CA PHE A 160 -6.33 -6.37 5.54
C PHE A 160 -5.77 -7.75 5.87
N ILE A 161 -5.29 -7.94 7.10
CA ILE A 161 -4.70 -9.21 7.53
C ILE A 161 -5.75 -10.34 7.34
N LEU A 162 -7.04 -10.06 7.62
CA LEU A 162 -8.09 -11.10 7.60
C LEU A 162 -8.35 -11.54 6.17
N MET A 163 -8.33 -10.59 5.24
CA MET A 163 -8.47 -10.87 3.83
C MET A 163 -7.26 -11.59 3.26
N THR A 164 -6.03 -11.22 3.64
CA THR A 164 -4.80 -11.94 3.29
C THR A 164 -4.91 -13.40 3.74
N ARG A 165 -5.35 -13.66 4.97
CA ARG A 165 -5.56 -15.05 5.40
C ARG A 165 -6.61 -15.80 4.58
N ILE A 166 -7.75 -15.18 4.30
CA ILE A 166 -8.77 -15.81 3.45
C ILE A 166 -8.17 -16.16 2.09
N GLU A 167 -7.33 -15.29 1.54
CA GLU A 167 -6.61 -15.53 0.30
C GLU A 167 -5.66 -16.74 0.40
N HIS A 168 -4.85 -16.81 1.45
CA HIS A 168 -3.97 -17.96 1.72
C HIS A 168 -4.75 -19.27 1.90
N LEU A 169 -5.83 -19.27 2.70
CA LEU A 169 -6.70 -20.44 2.92
C LEU A 169 -7.36 -20.95 1.62
N LEU A 170 -7.60 -20.05 0.67
CA LEU A 170 -8.17 -20.38 -0.64
C LEU A 170 -7.09 -20.60 -1.71
N HIS A 171 -5.81 -20.51 -1.35
CA HIS A 171 -4.67 -20.59 -2.25
C HIS A 171 -4.80 -19.60 -3.43
N GLY A 172 -5.12 -18.34 -3.14
CA GLY A 172 -5.33 -17.29 -4.15
C GLY A 172 -6.65 -17.43 -4.94
N ARG A 173 -7.44 -18.48 -4.72
CA ARG A 173 -8.68 -18.73 -5.47
C ARG A 173 -9.91 -18.06 -4.85
N VAL A 174 -9.71 -16.84 -4.36
CA VAL A 174 -10.72 -16.01 -3.70
C VAL A 174 -11.94 -15.77 -4.60
N HIS A 175 -11.72 -15.70 -5.91
CA HIS A 175 -12.78 -15.58 -6.92
C HIS A 175 -13.81 -16.72 -6.89
N ILE A 176 -13.52 -17.89 -6.31
CA ILE A 176 -14.50 -18.98 -6.18
C ILE A 176 -15.71 -18.54 -5.36
N LEU A 177 -15.52 -17.64 -4.39
CA LEU A 177 -16.58 -17.10 -3.54
C LEU A 177 -17.52 -16.14 -4.28
N SER A 178 -17.13 -15.63 -5.45
CA SER A 178 -18.00 -14.80 -6.30
C SER A 178 -19.23 -15.55 -6.82
N LYS A 179 -19.18 -16.88 -6.86
CA LYS A 179 -20.33 -17.73 -7.23
C LYS A 179 -21.47 -17.63 -6.22
N SER A 180 -21.17 -17.30 -4.97
CA SER A 180 -22.13 -17.18 -3.88
C SER A 180 -22.53 -15.74 -3.58
N SER A 181 -21.75 -14.75 -4.04
CA SER A 181 -22.04 -13.32 -3.86
C SER A 181 -21.38 -12.49 -4.97
N VAL A 182 -22.20 -11.84 -5.79
CA VAL A 182 -21.76 -11.04 -6.95
C VAL A 182 -20.88 -9.86 -6.53
N HIS A 183 -21.08 -9.31 -5.33
CA HIS A 183 -20.31 -8.18 -4.81
C HIS A 183 -19.05 -8.62 -4.04
N PHE A 184 -18.84 -9.92 -3.84
CA PHE A 184 -17.73 -10.44 -3.05
C PHE A 184 -16.35 -9.97 -3.52
N PRO A 185 -16.02 -9.99 -4.83
CA PRO A 185 -14.69 -9.53 -5.28
C PRO A 185 -14.41 -8.08 -4.93
N TRP A 186 -15.43 -7.22 -4.97
CA TRP A 186 -15.28 -5.78 -4.75
C TRP A 186 -15.09 -5.44 -3.27
N TYR A 187 -15.89 -6.04 -2.38
CA TYR A 187 -15.71 -5.84 -0.93
C TYR A 187 -14.37 -6.44 -0.47
N TRP A 188 -14.01 -7.64 -0.95
CA TRP A 188 -12.76 -8.27 -0.60
C TRP A 188 -11.57 -7.40 -1.00
N LYS A 189 -11.57 -6.87 -2.23
CA LYS A 189 -10.45 -6.05 -2.73
C LYS A 189 -10.26 -4.76 -1.91
N GLN A 190 -11.34 -4.09 -1.51
CA GLN A 190 -11.23 -2.90 -0.65
C GLN A 190 -10.53 -3.20 0.66
N LEU A 191 -10.87 -4.33 1.28
CA LEU A 191 -10.28 -4.73 2.54
C LEU A 191 -8.85 -5.29 2.36
N ALA A 192 -8.60 -6.05 1.30
CA ALA A 192 -7.32 -6.70 1.00
C ALA A 192 -6.21 -5.75 0.52
N THR A 193 -6.50 -4.48 0.26
CA THR A 193 -5.48 -3.51 -0.20
C THR A 193 -4.91 -2.63 0.90
N SER A 194 -5.34 -2.80 2.15
CA SER A 194 -4.95 -1.92 3.26
C SER A 194 -5.18 -0.43 2.96
N ALA A 195 -6.20 -0.12 2.14
CA ALA A 195 -6.46 1.24 1.68
C ALA A 195 -6.87 2.18 2.82
N ALA A 196 -7.66 1.69 3.78
CA ALA A 196 -8.13 2.50 4.93
C ALA A 196 -6.99 3.06 5.81
N PRO A 197 -5.94 2.30 6.18
CA PRO A 197 -4.76 2.85 6.83
C PRO A 197 -4.06 3.95 6.03
N HIS A 198 -4.03 3.83 4.70
CA HIS A 198 -3.43 4.82 3.82
C HIS A 198 -4.25 6.11 3.79
N THR A 199 -5.58 6.02 3.63
CA THR A 199 -6.48 7.18 3.63
C THR A 199 -6.48 7.90 4.97
N ALA A 200 -6.47 7.15 6.08
CA ALA A 200 -6.31 7.70 7.43
C ALA A 200 -5.03 8.54 7.56
N MET A 201 -3.93 8.09 6.95
CA MET A 201 -2.66 8.83 6.97
C MET A 201 -2.69 10.08 6.10
N VAL A 202 -3.33 10.03 4.91
CA VAL A 202 -3.48 11.18 4.00
C VAL A 202 -4.33 12.29 4.67
N LEU A 203 -5.42 11.91 5.33
CA LEU A 203 -6.47 12.84 5.74
C LEU A 203 -6.42 13.22 7.23
N ARG A 204 -5.40 12.80 7.99
CA ARG A 204 -5.28 13.05 9.44
C ARG A 204 -5.40 14.52 9.84
N ASP A 205 -4.83 15.43 9.04
CA ASP A 205 -4.76 16.86 9.37
C ASP A 205 -5.90 17.67 8.71
N HIS A 206 -6.89 16.98 8.10
CA HIS A 206 -8.00 17.64 7.41
C HIS A 206 -9.02 18.17 8.41
N SER A 207 -9.25 19.49 8.39
CA SER A 207 -10.11 20.18 9.37
C SER A 207 -11.61 19.95 9.16
N ASP A 208 -12.05 19.70 7.93
CA ASP A 208 -13.45 19.39 7.62
C ASP A 208 -13.70 17.88 7.72
N LEU A 209 -14.36 17.47 8.81
CA LEU A 209 -14.70 16.09 9.10
C LEU A 209 -15.76 15.52 8.14
N VAL A 210 -16.68 16.34 7.65
CA VAL A 210 -17.75 15.87 6.73
C VAL A 210 -17.14 15.57 5.38
N LEU A 211 -16.32 16.47 4.85
CA LEU A 211 -15.62 16.25 3.59
C LEU A 211 -14.67 15.06 3.70
N LYS A 212 -13.93 14.94 4.80
CA LYS A 212 -13.04 13.80 5.07
C LYS A 212 -13.79 12.46 4.95
N LYS A 213 -14.91 12.29 5.67
CA LYS A 213 -15.71 11.05 5.60
C LYS A 213 -16.30 10.78 4.21
N GLN A 214 -16.61 11.83 3.43
CA GLN A 214 -17.09 11.66 2.05
C GLN A 214 -15.98 11.20 1.10
N VAL A 215 -14.74 11.66 1.31
CA VAL A 215 -13.60 11.35 0.45
C VAL A 215 -12.92 10.04 0.83
N ASP A 216 -12.92 9.64 2.11
CA ASP A 216 -12.28 8.43 2.63
C ASP A 216 -12.65 7.19 1.78
N CYS A 217 -13.96 6.92 1.61
CA CYS A 217 -14.43 5.74 0.88
C CYS A 217 -14.11 5.78 -0.63
N GLU A 218 -14.13 6.96 -1.26
CA GLU A 218 -13.83 7.09 -2.69
C GLU A 218 -12.32 6.98 -2.95
N LEU A 219 -11.50 7.51 -2.04
CA LEU A 219 -10.05 7.39 -2.12
C LEU A 219 -9.63 5.93 -1.92
N GLU A 220 -10.23 5.21 -0.98
CA GLU A 220 -9.98 3.77 -0.80
C GLU A 220 -10.28 2.97 -2.08
N ARG A 221 -11.46 3.18 -2.67
CA ARG A 221 -11.85 2.56 -3.94
C ARG A 221 -10.86 2.85 -5.05
N TYR A 222 -10.47 4.12 -5.17
CA TYR A 222 -9.54 4.55 -6.20
C TYR A 222 -8.17 3.90 -6.02
N MET A 223 -7.64 3.87 -4.80
CA MET A 223 -6.37 3.21 -4.48
C MET A 223 -6.42 1.71 -4.80
N SER A 224 -7.48 1.00 -4.40
CA SER A 224 -7.63 -0.43 -4.70
C SER A 224 -7.68 -0.69 -6.21
N PHE A 225 -8.43 0.13 -6.96
CA PHE A 225 -8.58 -0.01 -8.40
C PHE A 225 -7.28 0.29 -9.16
N VAL A 226 -6.57 1.36 -8.78
CA VAL A 226 -5.28 1.70 -9.38
C VAL A 226 -4.24 0.61 -9.08
N ASN A 227 -4.24 0.05 -7.87
CA ASN A 227 -3.36 -1.06 -7.53
C ASN A 227 -3.61 -2.27 -8.45
N ASP A 228 -4.87 -2.69 -8.63
CA ASP A 228 -5.22 -3.77 -9.57
C ASP A 228 -4.79 -3.47 -11.01
N LEU A 229 -4.97 -2.23 -11.46
CA LEU A 229 -4.61 -1.81 -12.80
C LEU A 229 -3.08 -1.89 -13.02
N CYS A 230 -2.31 -1.42 -12.05
CA CYS A 230 -0.86 -1.40 -12.10
C CYS A 230 -0.25 -2.79 -11.87
N SER A 231 -0.86 -3.60 -11.00
CA SER A 231 -0.41 -4.98 -10.73
C SER A 231 -0.85 -5.95 -11.82
N TRP A 232 -1.88 -5.64 -12.60
CA TRP A 232 -2.42 -6.53 -13.65
C TRP A 232 -1.34 -7.12 -14.56
N TYR A 233 -0.38 -6.31 -15.00
CA TYR A 233 0.71 -6.80 -15.85
C TYR A 233 1.59 -7.80 -15.11
N LYS A 234 2.00 -7.49 -13.87
CA LYS A 234 2.75 -8.42 -12.99
C LYS A 234 1.96 -9.72 -12.84
N ASP A 235 0.71 -9.62 -12.40
CA ASP A 235 -0.12 -10.76 -12.00
C ASP A 235 -0.55 -11.66 -13.18
N ARG A 236 -0.61 -11.13 -14.41
CA ARG A 236 -1.14 -11.85 -15.58
C ARG A 236 -0.11 -12.22 -16.63
N VAL A 237 0.93 -11.41 -16.79
CA VAL A 237 1.93 -11.61 -17.84
C VAL A 237 3.18 -12.24 -17.29
N VAL A 238 3.59 -11.83 -16.10
CA VAL A 238 4.92 -12.14 -15.58
C VAL A 238 4.88 -13.13 -14.40
N GLY A 239 3.74 -13.23 -13.70
CA GLY A 239 3.57 -14.04 -12.49
C GLY A 239 3.85 -13.25 -11.21
N ASP A 240 3.59 -13.86 -10.05
CA ASP A 240 3.60 -13.15 -8.76
C ASP A 240 4.99 -12.70 -8.27
N GLU A 241 6.08 -13.24 -8.81
CA GLU A 241 7.44 -12.91 -8.39
C GLU A 241 8.34 -12.68 -9.60
N VAL A 242 8.75 -11.43 -9.78
CA VAL A 242 9.64 -11.07 -10.88
C VAL A 242 10.58 -9.98 -10.40
N THR A 243 11.88 -10.20 -10.54
CA THR A 243 12.85 -9.16 -10.19
C THR A 243 12.87 -8.06 -11.26
N TYR A 244 13.38 -6.88 -10.90
CA TYR A 244 13.55 -5.77 -11.85
C TYR A 244 14.42 -6.18 -13.07
N GLU A 245 15.31 -7.16 -12.93
CA GLU A 245 16.11 -7.68 -14.04
C GLU A 245 15.29 -8.49 -15.06
N GLU A 246 14.30 -9.25 -14.61
CA GLU A 246 13.43 -10.06 -15.47
C GLU A 246 12.40 -9.19 -16.22
N ILE A 247 11.92 -8.11 -15.60
CA ILE A 247 11.10 -7.11 -16.30
C ILE A 247 11.92 -6.44 -17.44
N ASN A 248 13.20 -6.13 -17.19
CA ASN A 248 14.07 -5.53 -18.19
C ASN A 248 14.48 -6.47 -19.32
N SER A 249 14.51 -7.78 -19.08
CA SER A 249 14.84 -8.77 -20.13
C SER A 249 13.70 -8.90 -21.14
N HIS A 250 12.44 -8.83 -20.70
CA HIS A 250 11.25 -8.88 -21.56
C HIS A 250 11.00 -7.61 -22.37
N ILE A 251 11.40 -6.44 -21.87
CA ILE A 251 11.27 -5.18 -22.64
C ILE A 251 12.29 -5.10 -23.78
N ARG A 252 13.40 -5.84 -23.67
CA ARG A 252 14.48 -5.86 -24.68
C ARG A 252 14.30 -6.95 -25.75
N SER A 253 13.38 -7.89 -25.55
CA SER A 253 13.00 -8.93 -26.52
C SER A 253 11.85 -8.46 -27.41
#